data_AF-A0A5N1JKB9-F1
#
_entry.id   AF-A0A5N1JKB9-F1
#
_cell.length_a   1.000
_cell.length_b   1.000
_cell.length_c   1.000
_cell.angle_alpha   90.00
_cell.angle_beta   90.00
_cell.angle_gamma   90.00
#
_symmetry.space_group_name_H-M   'P 1'
#
loop_
_entity.id
_entity.type
_entity.pdbx_description
1 polymer ?
#
loop_
_entity_poly.entity_id
_entity_poly.type
_entity_poly.pdbx_seq_one_letter_code
_entity_poly.pdbx_strand_id
1 'polypeptide(L)' 'MHYGDTVKHADASINNGHTLTVSSLNEEETQVLCRLDDDSEEWFDVNDLTVVDEFDDSFI' A
#
# COMPACT_ATOMS: atom_id res chain seq x y z
N MET A 1 -8.11 -3.07 3.30
CA MET A 1 -6.68 -2.72 3.40
C MET A 1 -6.39 -2.52 4.87
N HIS A 2 -5.37 -3.18 5.40
CA HIS A 2 -5.06 -3.22 6.81
C HIS A 2 -3.59 -2.86 7.05
N TYR A 3 -3.26 -2.56 8.31
CA TYR A 3 -1.87 -2.40 8.72
C TYR A 3 -1.04 -3.62 8.34
N GLY A 4 0.12 -3.39 7.72
CA GLY A 4 1.02 -4.43 7.25
C GLY A 4 0.66 -5.03 5.88
N ASP A 5 -0.44 -4.63 5.25
CA ASP A 5 -0.71 -5.01 3.86
C ASP A 5 0.32 -4.41 2.92
N THR A 6 0.68 -5.19 1.90
CA THR A 6 1.49 -4.73 0.78
C THR A 6 0.57 -4.21 -0.31
N VAL A 7 0.75 -2.96 -0.71
CA VAL A 7 -0.12 -2.28 -1.68
C VAL A 7 0.70 -1.70 -2.82
N LYS A 8 0.07 -1.44 -3.95
CA LYS A 8 0.70 -0.80 -5.11
C LYS A 8 -0.13 0.38 -5.54
N HIS A 9 0.55 1.50 -5.79
CA HIS A 9 -0.09 2.68 -6.34
C HIS A 9 -0.43 2.47 -7.82
N ALA A 10 -1.57 3.00 -8.26
CA ALA A 10 -2.01 2.93 -9.65
C ALA A 10 -1.02 3.64 -10.60
N ASP A 11 -0.45 4.75 -10.12
CA ASP A 11 0.65 5.44 -10.79
C ASP A 11 2.01 4.76 -10.54
N ALA A 12 2.66 4.31 -11.62
CA ALA A 12 3.95 3.64 -11.57
C ALA A 12 5.16 4.58 -11.35
N SER A 13 4.95 5.89 -11.30
CA SER A 13 5.99 6.86 -10.92
C SER A 13 6.16 6.93 -9.40
N ILE A 14 5.09 6.64 -8.65
CA ILE A 14 5.10 6.57 -7.19
C ILE A 14 5.91 5.36 -6.72
N ASN A 15 6.87 5.61 -5.82
CA ASN A 15 7.79 4.59 -5.30
C ASN A 15 8.49 3.80 -6.43
N ASN A 16 8.72 4.44 -7.59
CA ASN A 16 9.26 3.80 -8.79
C ASN A 16 8.44 2.56 -9.26
N GLY A 17 7.16 2.48 -8.91
CA GLY A 17 6.28 1.35 -9.22
C GLY A 17 6.51 0.12 -8.33
N HIS A 18 7.30 0.26 -7.27
CA HIS A 18 7.46 -0.74 -6.22
C HIS A 18 6.24 -0.76 -5.31
N THR A 19 6.08 -1.88 -4.61
CA THR A 19 5.08 -2.03 -3.58
C THR A 19 5.40 -1.17 -2.36
N LEU A 20 4.34 -0.78 -1.67
CA LEU A 20 4.29 0.07 -0.50
C LEU A 20 3.77 -0.76 0.66
N THR A 21 4.20 -0.47 1.88
CA THR A 21 3.66 -1.15 3.08
C THR A 21 2.74 -0.21 3.83
N VAL A 22 1.53 -0.67 4.18
CA VAL A 22 0.58 0.14 4.94
C VAL A 22 1.02 0.26 6.40
N SER A 23 1.36 1.48 6.81
CA SER A 23 1.75 1.84 8.19
C SER A 23 0.56 2.31 9.04
N SER A 24 -0.43 2.99 8.46
CA SER A 24 -1.60 3.47 9.21
C SER A 24 -2.77 3.83 8.30
N LEU A 25 -3.96 3.99 8.86
CA LEU A 25 -5.17 4.49 8.19
C LEU A 25 -5.61 5.79 8.87
N ASN A 26 -6.22 6.71 8.11
CA ASN A 26 -6.87 7.88 8.68
C ASN A 26 -8.21 7.51 9.34
N GLU A 27 -8.79 8.44 10.12
CA GLU A 27 -10.04 8.20 10.85
C GLU A 27 -11.24 7.92 9.93
N GLU A 28 -11.20 8.42 8.69
CA GLU A 28 -12.26 8.27 7.69
C GLU A 28 -12.05 7.06 6.77
N GLU A 29 -10.95 6.32 6.94
CA GLU A 29 -10.54 5.18 6.09
C GLU A 29 -10.48 5.51 4.58
N THR A 30 -10.28 6.78 4.23
CA THR A 30 -10.14 7.28 2.86
C THR A 30 -8.69 7.39 2.42
N GLN A 31 -7.77 7.50 3.37
CA GLN A 31 -6.34 7.62 3.10
C GLN A 31 -5.55 6.68 4.01
N VAL A 32 -4.43 6.20 3.48
CA VAL A 32 -3.50 5.35 4.22
C VAL A 32 -2.09 5.92 4.18
N LEU A 33 -1.42 5.84 5.31
CA LEU A 33 0.00 6.13 5.42
C LEU A 33 0.76 4.90 4.97
N CYS A 34 1.55 5.04 3.93
CA CYS A 34 2.39 3.98 3.41
C CYS A 34 3.87 4.32 3.59
N ARG A 35 4.66 3.31 3.97
CA ARG A 35 6.12 3.39 3.97
C ARG A 35 6.67 3.00 2.60
N LEU A 36 7.54 3.86 2.07
CA LEU A 36 8.29 3.68 0.83
C LEU A 36 9.60 2.92 1.09
N ASP A 37 10.27 2.50 0.02
CA ASP A 37 11.55 1.77 0.11
C ASP A 37 12.68 2.65 0.70
N ASP A 38 12.60 3.96 0.50
CA ASP A 38 13.51 4.97 1.08
C ASP A 38 13.23 5.27 2.57
N ASP A 39 12.45 4.43 3.25
CA ASP A 39 12.01 4.63 4.64
C ASP A 39 11.06 5.81 4.87
N SER A 40 10.84 6.63 3.86
CA SER A 40 9.91 7.75 3.87
C SER A 40 8.46 7.28 4.00
N GLU A 41 7.63 8.06 4.67
CA GLU A 41 6.20 7.75 4.87
C GLU A 41 5.34 8.83 4.19
N GLU A 42 4.38 8.40 3.37
CA GLU A 42 3.51 9.30 2.62
C GLU A 42 2.05 8.82 2.66
N TRP A 43 1.12 9.78 2.64
CA TRP A 43 -0.32 9.51 2.63
C TRP A 43 -0.83 9.37 1.20
N PHE A 44 -1.54 8.28 0.93
CA PHE A 44 -2.13 7.97 -0.36
C PHE A 44 -3.63 7.69 -0.22
N ASP A 45 -4.40 7.99 -1.27
CA ASP A 45 -5.82 7.68 -1.31
C ASP A 45 -6.03 6.18 -1.49
N VAL A 46 -6.95 5.58 -0.73
CA VAL A 46 -7.24 4.15 -0.83
C VAL A 46 -7.77 3.75 -2.21
N ASN A 47 -8.39 4.67 -2.95
CA ASN A 47 -8.91 4.41 -4.30
C ASN A 47 -7.81 4.34 -5.35
N ASP A 48 -6.67 5.01 -5.13
CA ASP A 48 -5.49 4.96 -5.99
C ASP A 48 -4.57 3.77 -5.68
N LEU A 49 -4.88 3.02 -4.63
CA LEU A 49 -4.09 1.90 -4.16
C LEU A 49 -4.78 0.57 -4.44
N THR A 50 -4.01 -0.38 -4.93
CA THR A 50 -4.42 -1.77 -5.10
C THR A 50 -3.66 -2.63 -4.11
N VAL A 51 -4.37 -3.40 -3.28
CA VAL A 51 -3.73 -4.38 -2.40
C VAL A 51 -3.06 -5.44 -3.28
N VAL A 52 -1.76 -5.59 -3.11
CA VAL A 52 -1.01 -6.69 -3.72
C VAL A 52 -1.17 -7.84 -2.75
N ASP A 53 -2.27 -8.56 -2.90
CA ASP A 53 -2.45 -9.83 -2.23
C ASP A 53 -1.32 -10.74 -2.76
N GLU A 54 -0.38 -11.07 -1.89
CA GLU A 54 0.41 -12.29 -2.08
C GLU A 54 -0.63 -13.40 -1.98
N PHE A 55 -1.21 -13.78 -3.12
CA PHE A 55 -2.01 -14.99 -3.22
C PHE A 55 -1.13 -16.10 -2.66
N ASP A 56 -1.44 -16.44 -1.42
CA ASP A 56 -0.92 -17.54 -0.68
C ASP A 56 -1.24 -18.78 -1.53
N ASP A 57 -0.26 -19.20 -2.32
CA ASP A 57 -0.24 -20.47 -3.06
C ASP A 57 -0.15 -21.66 -2.07
N SER A 58 -0.80 -21.56 -0.91
CA SER A 58 -0.82 -22.56 0.17
C SER A 58 -2.04 -23.46 0.11
N PHE A 59 -2.70 -23.53 -1.05
CA PHE A 59 -3.72 -24.54 -1.33
C PHE A 59 -3.61 -25.07 -2.76
N ILE A 60 -2.54 -25.81 -3.10
CA ILE A 60 -2.62 -27.03 -3.93
C ILE A 60 -1.39 -27.93 -3.85
#